data_AF-A0A3S1G993-F1
#
_entry.id   AF-A0A3S1G993-F1
#
_cell.length_a   1.000
_cell.length_b   1.000
_cell.length_c   1.000
_cell.angle_alpha   90.00
_cell.angle_beta   90.00
_cell.angle_gamma   90.00
#
_symmetry.space_group_name_H-M   'P 1'
#
loop_
_entity.id
_entity.type
_entity.pdbx_description
1 polymer ?
#
loop_
_entity_poly.entity_id
_entity_poly.type
_entity_poly.pdbx_seq_one_letter_code
_entity_poly.pdbx_strand_id
1 'polypeptide(L)'
;MRKLIGLFAACLALSAGAAMADEVGKVGVDWVGNDIMVDAIKDPKVDGVTCHVAYFDRSIIDRLHKGNWFEDPSDSSISCRQTGPI
;
A
#
# COMPACT_ATOMS: atom_id res chain seq x y z
N MET A 1 19.18 -16.62 -31.81
CA MET A 1 19.90 -15.94 -30.71
C MET A 1 19.27 -14.61 -30.31
N ARG A 2 19.01 -13.66 -31.23
CA ARG A 2 18.37 -12.35 -30.89
C ARG A 2 16.99 -12.45 -30.20
N LYS A 3 16.15 -13.41 -30.59
CA LYS A 3 14.84 -13.65 -29.95
C LYS A 3 14.93 -14.17 -28.51
N LEU A 4 15.99 -14.91 -28.18
CA LEU A 4 16.23 -15.42 -26.82
C LEU A 4 16.66 -14.30 -25.87
N ILE A 5 17.46 -13.34 -26.36
CA ILE A 5 17.91 -12.17 -25.59
C ILE A 5 16.74 -11.25 -25.23
N GLY A 6 15.81 -11.03 -26.16
CA GLY A 6 14.61 -10.21 -25.90
C GLY A 6 13.67 -10.82 -24.85
N LEU A 7 13.55 -12.15 -24.83
CA LEU A 7 12.70 -12.85 -23.85
C LEU A 7 13.32 -12.78 -22.43
N PHE A 8 14.65 -12.88 -22.33
CA PHE A 8 15.35 -12.80 -21.05
C PHE A 8 15.29 -11.39 -20.44
N ALA A 9 15.37 -10.35 -21.27
CA ALA A 9 15.23 -8.96 -20.84
C ALA A 9 13.80 -8.64 -20.33
N ALA A 10 12.78 -9.23 -20.94
CA ALA A 10 11.39 -9.06 -20.49
C ALA A 10 11.13 -9.70 -19.12
N CYS A 11 11.70 -10.87 -18.84
CA CYS A 11 11.60 -11.51 -17.52
C CYS A 11 12.31 -10.70 -16.42
N LEU A 12 13.43 -10.06 -16.72
CA LEU A 12 14.17 -9.25 -15.75
C LEU A 12 13.42 -7.94 -15.39
N ALA A 13 12.62 -7.41 -16.31
CA ALA A 13 11.79 -6.23 -16.06
C ALA A 13 10.61 -6.52 -15.10
N LEU A 14 10.11 -7.76 -15.08
CA LEU A 14 9.06 -8.17 -14.12
C LEU A 14 9.59 -8.40 -12.69
N SER A 15 10.91 -8.50 -12.51
CA SER A 15 11.54 -8.62 -11.18
C SER A 15 11.89 -7.28 -10.52
N ALA A 16 11.52 -6.15 -11.14
CA ALA A 16 11.59 -4.85 -10.46
C ALA A 16 10.68 -4.91 -9.23
N GLY A 17 11.30 -4.99 -8.05
CA GLY A 17 10.71 -5.47 -6.81
C GLY A 17 9.35 -4.87 -6.48
N ALA A 18 8.43 -5.74 -6.07
CA ALA A 18 7.26 -5.31 -5.33
C ALA A 18 7.75 -4.51 -4.12
N ALA A 19 7.36 -3.24 -4.05
CA ALA A 19 7.53 -2.46 -2.83
C ALA A 19 6.64 -3.11 -1.76
N MET A 20 7.25 -3.93 -0.91
CA MET A 20 6.59 -4.48 0.25
C MET A 20 6.34 -3.31 1.19
N ALA A 21 5.09 -2.85 1.24
CA ALA A 21 4.64 -1.91 2.25
C ALA A 21 4.58 -2.68 3.58
N ASP A 22 5.24 -2.15 4.61
CA ASP A 22 5.18 -2.76 5.94
C ASP A 22 3.95 -2.19 6.65
N GLU A 23 3.02 -3.04 7.05
CA GLU A 23 1.87 -2.61 7.87
C GLU A 23 2.40 -2.26 9.27
N VAL A 24 2.51 -0.97 9.56
CA VAL A 24 3.11 -0.47 10.81
C VAL A 24 2.08 -0.22 11.90
N GLY A 25 0.79 -0.27 11.57
CA GLY A 25 -0.26 -0.15 12.57
C GLY A 25 -1.66 -0.33 12.04
N LYS A 26 -2.51 -0.88 12.90
CA LYS A 26 -3.94 -1.05 12.69
C LYS A 26 -4.69 -0.40 13.84
N VAL A 27 -5.57 0.55 13.53
CA VAL A 27 -6.40 1.25 14.51
C VAL A 27 -7.87 0.89 14.29
N GLY A 28 -8.42 0.06 15.17
CA GLY A 28 -9.84 -0.28 15.13
C GLY A 28 -10.71 0.89 15.59
N VAL A 29 -11.62 1.33 14.72
CA VAL A 29 -12.54 2.44 15.05
C VAL A 29 -13.87 1.95 15.60
N ASP A 30 -14.22 0.67 15.37
CA ASP A 30 -15.44 0.08 15.90
C ASP A 30 -15.33 -1.42 16.21
N TRP A 31 -16.41 -1.96 16.77
CA TRP A 31 -16.52 -3.37 17.15
C TRP A 31 -17.04 -4.24 16.00
N VAL A 32 -17.34 -3.63 14.85
CA VAL A 32 -17.89 -4.27 13.65
C VAL A 32 -16.76 -4.64 12.67
N GLY A 33 -15.54 -4.19 12.95
CA GLY A 33 -14.33 -4.52 12.19
C GLY A 33 -13.99 -3.48 11.14
N ASN A 34 -14.39 -2.22 11.33
CA ASN A 34 -13.89 -1.11 10.55
C ASN A 34 -12.58 -0.63 11.18
N ASP A 35 -11.53 -0.60 10.37
CA ASP A 35 -10.17 -0.42 10.83
C ASP A 35 -9.44 0.61 9.95
N ILE A 36 -8.61 1.46 10.55
CA ILE A 36 -7.65 2.31 9.83
C ILE A 36 -6.34 1.54 9.77
N MET A 37 -5.92 1.19 8.55
CA MET A 37 -4.62 0.60 8.28
C MET A 37 -3.59 1.69 8.04
N VAL A 38 -2.36 1.51 8.55
CA VAL A 38 -1.24 2.42 8.36
C VAL A 38 -0.05 1.64 7.81
N ASP A 39 0.32 1.94 6.57
CA ASP A 39 1.40 1.29 5.84
C ASP A 39 2.61 2.22 5.70
N ALA A 40 3.81 1.69 5.91
CA ALA A 40 5.05 2.41 5.70
C ALA A 40 5.71 1.95 4.39
N ILE A 41 5.92 2.91 3.48
CA ILE A 41 6.54 2.71 2.18
C ILE A 41 7.77 3.61 2.08
N LYS A 42 8.92 3.04 1.73
CA LYS A 42 10.15 3.82 1.49
C LYS A 42 10.07 4.49 0.12
N ASP A 43 10.47 5.76 0.04
CA ASP A 43 10.50 6.49 -1.22
C ASP A 43 11.61 5.93 -2.13
N PRO A 44 11.31 5.48 -3.36
CA PRO A 44 12.32 4.92 -4.27
C PRO A 44 13.26 5.97 -4.87
N LYS A 45 12.96 7.27 -4.75
CA LYS A 45 13.76 8.36 -5.31
C LYS A 45 14.65 9.06 -4.29
N VAL A 46 14.30 9.00 -2.99
CA VAL A 46 15.05 9.67 -1.92
C VAL A 46 15.35 8.66 -0.80
N ASP A 47 16.60 8.21 -0.75
CA ASP A 47 17.09 7.37 0.33
C ASP A 47 16.93 8.09 1.68
N GLY A 48 16.27 7.45 2.64
CA GLY A 48 16.06 8.02 3.98
C GLY A 48 14.70 8.69 4.22
N VAL A 49 13.80 8.72 3.22
CA VAL A 49 12.41 9.16 3.40
C VAL A 49 11.46 7.95 3.43
N THR A 50 10.60 7.92 4.46
CA THR A 50 9.53 6.92 4.58
C THR A 50 8.18 7.62 4.57
N CYS A 51 7.30 7.19 3.67
CA CYS A 51 5.93 7.62 3.53
C CYS A 51 5.00 6.68 4.28
N HIS A 52 4.20 7.24 5.19
CA HIS A 52 3.16 6.52 5.91
C HIS A 52 1.84 6.81 5.21
N VAL A 53 1.16 5.77 4.74
CA VAL A 53 -0.13 5.83 4.07
C VAL A 53 -1.16 5.25 5.02
N ALA A 54 -2.11 6.07 5.46
CA ALA A 54 -3.24 5.64 6.25
C ALA A 54 -4.48 5.52 5.35
N TYR A 55 -5.21 4.41 5.43
CA TYR A 55 -6.47 4.21 4.72
C TYR A 55 -7.46 3.43 5.58
N PHE A 56 -8.75 3.59 5.26
CA PHE A 56 -9.83 2.96 6.01
C PHE A 56 -10.26 1.67 5.32
N ASP A 57 -10.19 0.55 6.02
CA ASP A 57 -10.73 -0.73 5.58
C ASP A 57 -12.08 -1.00 6.25
N ARG A 58 -13.10 -1.19 5.40
CA ARG A 58 -14.47 -1.45 5.84
C ARG A 58 -14.74 -2.93 6.00
N SER A 59 -15.32 -3.29 7.14
CA SER A 59 -15.83 -4.63 7.41
C SER A 59 -16.85 -5.09 6.35
N ILE A 60 -16.84 -6.39 6.08
CA ILE A 60 -17.76 -7.04 5.14
C ILE A 60 -19.22 -6.85 5.59
N ILE A 61 -19.46 -6.75 6.90
CA ILE A 61 -20.79 -6.57 7.49
C ILE A 61 -21.36 -5.18 7.18
N ASP A 62 -20.56 -4.10 7.27
CA ASP A 62 -21.00 -2.74 6.90
C ASP A 62 -21.28 -2.64 5.39
N ARG A 63 -20.43 -3.26 4.56
CA ARG A 63 -20.60 -3.33 3.10
C ARG A 63 -21.91 -4.03 2.69
N LEU A 64 -22.32 -5.08 3.41
CA LEU A 64 -23.59 -5.79 3.18
C LEU A 64 -24.81 -4.98 3.62
N HIS A 65 -24.75 -4.30 4.78
CA HIS A 65 -25.87 -3.52 5.30
C HIS A 65 -26.16 -2.24 4.50
N LYS A 66 -25.13 -1.56 3.99
CA LYS A 66 -25.27 -0.30 3.25
C LYS A 66 -25.38 -0.49 1.73
N GLY A 67 -25.16 -1.71 1.22
CA GLY A 67 -25.28 -2.05 -0.20
C GLY A 67 -24.18 -1.47 -1.10
N ASN A 68 -23.17 -0.83 -0.53
CA ASN A 68 -22.10 -0.15 -1.25
C ASN A 68 -20.79 -0.97 -1.24
N TRP A 69 -20.89 -2.19 -1.75
CA TRP A 69 -19.85 -3.23 -1.71
C TRP A 69 -18.49 -2.82 -2.33
N PHE A 70 -18.51 -1.94 -3.34
CA PHE A 70 -17.34 -1.50 -4.10
C PHE A 70 -16.93 -0.04 -3.86
N GLU A 71 -17.59 0.67 -2.93
CA GLU A 71 -17.13 2.01 -2.55
C GLU A 71 -16.02 1.87 -1.50
N ASP A 72 -14.79 2.26 -1.83
CA ASP A 72 -13.80 2.52 -0.79
C ASP A 72 -13.99 3.95 -0.28
N PRO A 73 -14.17 4.16 1.03
CA PRO A 73 -14.24 5.51 1.58
C PRO A 73 -12.91 6.21 1.28
N SER A 74 -12.98 7.37 0.63
CA SER A 74 -11.80 8.11 0.15
C SER A 74 -11.02 8.84 1.26
N ASP A 75 -11.12 8.38 2.50
CA ASP A 75 -10.45 8.94 3.68
C ASP A 75 -9.03 8.39 3.81
N SER A 76 -8.26 8.47 2.73
CA SER A 76 -6.84 8.09 2.71
C SER A 76 -5.95 9.31 2.93
N SER A 77 -4.94 9.18 3.79
CA SER A 77 -3.95 10.22 4.07
C SER A 77 -2.54 9.69 3.83
N ILE A 78 -1.64 10.55 3.31
CA ILE A 78 -0.23 10.20 3.09
C ILE A 78 0.67 11.24 3.76
N SER A 79 1.65 10.78 4.53
CA SER A 79 2.65 11.64 5.17
C SER A 79 4.06 11.07 5.01
N CYS A 80 4.89 11.76 4.24
CA CYS A 80 6.29 11.42 4.06
C CYS A 80 7.16 12.18 5.06
N ARG A 81 8.00 11.45 5.79
CA ARG A 81 8.93 12.01 6.77
C ARG A 81 10.32 11.46 6.53
N GLN A 82 11.33 12.30 6.81
CA GLN A 82 12.71 11.87 6.83
C GLN A 82 12.93 10.98 8.05
N THR A 83 13.24 9.71 7.81
CA THR A 83 13.51 8.69 8.82
C THR A 83 15.00 8.32 8.89
N GLY A 84 15.82 8.78 7.93
CA GLY A 84 17.26 8.55 7.88
C GLY A 84 18.04 9.74 7.28
N PRO A 85 19.39 9.67 7.25
CA PRO A 85 20.20 10.68 6.59
C PRO A 85 19.93 10.70 5.08
N ILE A 86 19.82 11.91 4.52
CA ILE A 86 19.65 12.21 3.09
C ILE A 86 20.96 12.75 2.51
#